data_AF-A0A954I500-F1
#
_entry.id   AF-A0A954I500-F1
#
_cell.length_a   1.000
_cell.length_b   1.000
_cell.length_c   1.000
_cell.angle_alpha   90.00
_cell.angle_beta   90.00
_cell.angle_gamma   90.00
#
_symmetry.space_group_name_H-M   'P 1'
#
loop_
_entity.id
_entity.type
_entity.pdbx_description
1 polymer ?
#
loop_
_entity_poly.entity_id
_entity_poly.type
_entity_poly.pdbx_seq_one_letter_code
_entity_poly.pdbx_strand_id
1 'polypeptide(L)'
;MPPSAHNHNQDQQSTIRDLLGYLNFSDGTPNGRFRECMNQVFLQPDAPASPVALLDLLTTSCTKLEQSQESAFADLSRAVRVSRYAFEQILPAYRQHHQHLLAHLKNDELFTPFFLTRVLEAALATGVPDKESEAGNRIGAALRHLNDFLGYRPVAILENGRRMQPYDHERFCAVPLYYAEGGVAAGRYHDLIQATLHFIRGLSDSLTTPSYFSLDRLSELCLDVRPHDHLHPVNKRTNYVFGEWDPEWIDSKGYFRRFVIRQLILDSLQNWVDCESEQPEERLLDASSVLAGTILMASAISGAGPQTFDSATSLSTLLPIVARQRDAFYQELLDTTTGERGKRLRRLAKKSRQPFGHVRHELNMQLAKYGADQVQRRHLSWLYASMGFEEAAREEADVIPCVSARFESEIQAHLVMIRRNVRQGETGRASSMVLEVIRLLREGIDCGGIVDPWNILGFQGQFPLFFSREDSIPDNRIDVLLEIMEQLFDACSLVMSEAAALGQTEHHDTVRQAFLSLAEQ
;
A
#
# COMPACT_ATOMS: atom_id res chain seq x y z
N MET A 1 -18.29 10.97 36.28
CA MET A 1 -17.09 10.87 37.14
C MET A 1 -16.00 10.25 36.30
N PRO A 2 -14.81 10.86 36.16
CA PRO A 2 -13.72 10.23 35.42
C PRO A 2 -13.30 8.95 36.17
N PRO A 3 -12.92 7.87 35.47
CA PRO A 3 -12.35 6.70 36.12
C PRO A 3 -11.11 7.14 36.91
N SER A 4 -11.05 6.72 38.17
CA SER A 4 -9.91 7.01 39.06
C SER A 4 -8.63 6.46 38.43
N ALA A 5 -7.53 7.22 38.49
CA ALA A 5 -6.22 6.86 37.93
C ALA A 5 -5.68 5.48 38.39
N HIS A 6 -6.25 4.93 39.47
CA HIS A 6 -5.96 3.58 39.96
C HIS A 6 -6.55 2.46 39.10
N ASN A 7 -7.76 2.63 38.54
CA ASN A 7 -8.38 1.65 37.64
C ASN A 7 -7.66 1.58 36.29
N HIS A 8 -7.28 2.72 35.71
CA HIS A 8 -6.55 2.75 34.45
C HIS A 8 -5.20 2.03 34.51
N ASN A 9 -4.50 2.12 35.64
CA ASN A 9 -3.20 1.49 35.80
C ASN A 9 -3.31 -0.04 35.99
N GLN A 10 -4.39 -0.52 36.62
CA GLN A 10 -4.68 -1.96 36.74
C GLN A 10 -5.13 -2.58 35.41
N ASP A 11 -5.98 -1.88 34.65
CA ASP A 11 -6.42 -2.33 33.33
C ASP A 11 -5.23 -2.41 32.35
N GLN A 12 -4.34 -1.41 32.37
CA GLN A 12 -3.12 -1.39 31.56
C GLN A 12 -2.17 -2.56 31.89
N GLN A 13 -1.98 -2.86 33.17
CA GLN A 13 -1.17 -4.01 33.61
C GLN A 13 -1.77 -5.33 33.13
N SER A 14 -3.10 -5.47 33.18
CA SER A 14 -3.79 -6.65 32.66
C SER A 14 -3.62 -6.80 31.15
N THR A 15 -3.76 -5.71 30.38
CA THR A 15 -3.59 -5.71 28.91
C THR A 15 -2.18 -6.13 28.51
N ILE A 16 -1.15 -5.59 29.17
CA ILE A 16 0.25 -5.95 28.89
C ILE A 16 0.52 -7.41 29.28
N ARG A 17 -0.08 -7.89 30.37
CA ARG A 17 0.06 -9.30 30.79
C ARG A 17 -0.51 -10.26 29.73
N ASP A 18 -1.68 -9.94 29.17
CA ASP A 18 -2.30 -10.74 28.10
C ASP A 18 -1.43 -10.74 26.82
N LEU A 19 -0.84 -9.59 26.45
CA LEU A 19 0.09 -9.47 25.33
C LEU A 19 1.32 -10.36 25.49
N LEU A 20 1.98 -10.27 26.66
CA LEU A 20 3.19 -11.04 26.94
C LEU A 20 2.89 -12.54 27.05
N GLY A 21 1.73 -12.91 27.58
CA GLY A 21 1.25 -14.29 27.57
C GLY A 21 1.14 -14.85 26.14
N TYR A 22 0.54 -14.10 25.22
CA TYR A 22 0.47 -14.51 23.82
C TYR A 22 1.86 -14.67 23.19
N LEU A 23 2.76 -13.69 23.37
CA LEU A 23 4.11 -13.75 22.81
C LEU A 23 4.95 -14.91 23.38
N ASN A 24 4.67 -15.35 24.59
CA ASN A 24 5.40 -16.45 25.23
C ASN A 24 4.86 -17.84 24.84
N PHE A 25 3.55 -17.97 24.61
CA PHE A 25 2.92 -19.29 24.45
C PHE A 25 2.38 -19.58 23.05
N SER A 26 2.08 -18.56 22.23
CA SER A 26 1.51 -18.75 20.90
C SER A 26 2.57 -19.13 19.87
N ASP A 27 2.15 -19.92 18.87
CA ASP A 27 2.95 -20.24 17.68
C ASP A 27 2.69 -19.27 16.52
N GLY A 28 2.08 -18.11 16.80
CA GLY A 28 1.82 -17.06 15.81
C GLY A 28 0.48 -17.17 15.09
N THR A 29 -0.42 -18.03 15.59
CA THR A 29 -1.79 -18.12 15.05
C THR A 29 -2.58 -16.85 15.39
N PRO A 30 -3.14 -16.13 14.40
CA PRO A 30 -3.94 -14.93 14.61
C PRO A 30 -4.92 -15.03 15.77
N ASN A 31 -4.88 -14.04 16.67
CA ASN A 31 -5.73 -14.03 17.86
C ASN A 31 -6.37 -12.66 18.08
N GLY A 32 -7.71 -12.62 18.14
CA GLY A 32 -8.49 -11.40 18.35
C GLY A 32 -8.13 -10.66 19.63
N ARG A 33 -7.95 -11.39 20.75
CA ARG A 33 -7.61 -10.79 22.04
C ARG A 33 -6.23 -10.16 22.03
N PHE A 34 -5.23 -10.81 21.41
CA PHE A 34 -3.90 -10.24 21.24
C PHE A 34 -3.94 -8.93 20.44
N ARG A 35 -4.68 -8.91 19.33
CA ARG A 35 -4.88 -7.72 18.50
C ARG A 35 -5.58 -6.60 19.27
N GLU A 36 -6.66 -6.92 19.99
CA GLU A 36 -7.39 -5.97 20.85
C GLU A 36 -6.45 -5.36 21.90
N CYS A 37 -5.69 -6.19 22.63
CA CYS A 37 -4.76 -5.72 23.65
C CYS A 37 -3.66 -4.83 23.05
N MET A 38 -3.15 -5.17 21.87
CA MET A 38 -2.15 -4.33 21.19
C MET A 38 -2.76 -2.97 20.87
N ASN A 39 -3.99 -2.95 20.35
CA ASN A 39 -4.68 -1.73 20.02
C ASN A 39 -4.92 -0.84 21.26
N GLN A 40 -5.32 -1.44 22.38
CA GLN A 40 -5.52 -0.74 23.65
C GLN A 40 -4.24 -0.05 24.15
N VAL A 41 -3.06 -0.65 23.98
CA VAL A 41 -1.78 -0.01 24.35
C VAL A 41 -1.56 1.29 23.58
N PHE A 42 -1.98 1.35 22.31
CA PHE A 42 -1.83 2.55 21.48
C PHE A 42 -2.96 3.58 21.64
N LEU A 43 -4.05 3.24 22.31
CA LEU A 43 -5.11 4.20 22.67
C LEU A 43 -4.79 4.96 23.98
N GLN A 44 -3.76 4.55 24.70
CA GLN A 44 -3.37 5.18 25.97
C GLN A 44 -2.62 6.50 25.74
N PRO A 45 -2.70 7.47 26.68
CA PRO A 45 -1.96 8.73 26.56
C PRO A 45 -0.44 8.57 26.46
N ASP A 46 0.09 7.53 27.11
CA ASP A 46 1.51 7.17 27.12
C ASP A 46 1.86 6.13 26.03
N ALA A 47 1.12 6.14 24.91
CA ALA A 47 1.32 5.21 23.81
C ALA A 47 2.76 5.25 23.27
N PRO A 48 3.34 4.10 22.90
CA PRO A 48 4.68 4.05 22.35
C PRO A 48 4.73 4.75 20.99
N ALA A 49 5.54 5.80 20.89
CA ALA A 49 5.68 6.60 19.67
C ALA A 49 6.53 5.91 18.57
N SER A 50 7.17 4.78 18.87
CA SER A 50 8.01 4.04 17.92
C SER A 50 8.09 2.55 18.27
N PRO A 51 8.51 1.68 17.32
CA PRO A 51 8.75 0.27 17.62
C PRO A 51 9.80 0.05 18.71
N VAL A 52 10.79 0.95 18.83
CA VAL A 52 11.80 0.90 19.88
C VAL A 52 11.16 1.18 21.24
N ALA A 53 10.32 2.21 21.33
CA ALA A 53 9.59 2.51 22.57
C ALA A 53 8.65 1.36 22.96
N LEU A 54 8.02 0.68 21.99
CA LEU A 54 7.22 -0.51 22.24
C LEU A 54 8.08 -1.68 22.73
N LEU A 55 9.25 -1.90 22.14
CA LEU A 55 10.21 -2.92 22.59
C LEU A 55 10.64 -2.67 24.05
N ASP A 56 10.97 -1.44 24.39
CA ASP A 56 11.36 -1.03 25.74
C ASP A 56 10.22 -1.26 26.74
N LEU A 57 8.98 -0.94 26.35
CA LEU A 57 7.79 -1.18 27.15
C LEU A 57 7.55 -2.68 27.39
N LEU A 58 7.66 -3.50 26.35
CA LEU A 58 7.47 -4.95 26.44
C LEU A 58 8.57 -5.60 27.30
N THR A 59 9.84 -5.26 27.06
CA THR A 59 10.98 -5.82 27.81
C THR A 59 10.97 -5.41 29.27
N THR A 60 10.70 -4.14 29.58
CA THR A 60 10.57 -3.64 30.95
C THR A 60 9.41 -4.33 31.68
N SER A 61 8.28 -4.54 30.98
CA SER A 61 7.13 -5.25 31.53
C SER A 61 7.41 -6.73 31.79
N CYS A 62 8.19 -7.40 30.94
CA CYS A 62 8.65 -8.76 31.20
C CYS A 62 9.43 -8.84 32.52
N THR A 63 10.41 -7.95 32.71
CA THR A 63 11.22 -7.94 33.95
C THR A 63 10.38 -7.71 35.20
N LYS A 64 9.35 -6.86 35.12
CA LYS A 64 8.42 -6.64 36.25
C LYS A 64 7.56 -7.86 36.56
N LEU A 65 7.09 -8.59 35.54
CA LEU A 65 6.26 -9.79 35.72
C LEU A 65 7.08 -11.00 36.21
N GLU A 66 8.33 -11.15 35.78
CA GLU A 66 9.23 -12.17 36.33
C GLU A 66 9.49 -11.92 37.83
N GLN A 67 9.57 -10.66 38.25
CA GLN A 67 9.74 -10.27 39.66
C GLN A 67 8.48 -10.49 40.51
N SER A 68 7.27 -10.53 39.92
CA SER A 68 6.03 -10.76 40.66
C SER A 68 5.78 -12.22 41.05
N GLN A 69 6.68 -13.15 40.68
CA GLN A 69 6.67 -14.57 41.06
C GLN A 69 5.41 -15.35 40.67
N GLU A 70 4.67 -14.91 39.64
CA GLU A 70 3.57 -15.70 39.07
C GLU A 70 4.14 -16.87 38.26
N SER A 71 3.71 -18.10 38.56
CA SER A 71 4.27 -19.32 37.93
C SER A 71 4.13 -19.35 36.40
N ALA A 72 3.08 -18.74 35.85
CA ALA A 72 2.84 -18.63 34.42
C ALA A 72 3.80 -17.66 33.70
N PHE A 73 4.47 -16.77 34.44
CA PHE A 73 5.39 -15.75 33.92
C PHE A 73 6.81 -15.91 34.48
N ALA A 74 7.14 -17.11 34.95
CA ALA A 74 8.45 -17.42 35.53
C ALA A 74 9.60 -17.40 34.49
N ASP A 75 9.29 -17.59 33.21
CA ASP A 75 10.23 -17.47 32.09
C ASP A 75 9.55 -16.76 30.90
N LEU A 76 9.94 -15.50 30.66
CA LEU A 76 9.48 -14.69 29.53
C LEU A 76 10.56 -14.54 28.44
N SER A 77 11.58 -15.40 28.44
CA SER A 77 12.70 -15.34 27.49
C SER A 77 12.24 -15.44 26.04
N ARG A 78 11.21 -16.25 25.73
CA ARG A 78 10.64 -16.35 24.37
C ARG A 78 9.99 -15.03 23.96
N ALA A 79 9.16 -14.42 24.81
CA ALA A 79 8.53 -13.15 24.50
C ALA A 79 9.56 -12.03 24.22
N VAL A 80 10.64 -11.97 25.00
CA VAL A 80 11.75 -11.01 24.78
C VAL A 80 12.48 -11.31 23.47
N ARG A 81 12.86 -12.57 23.21
CA ARG A 81 13.56 -12.98 21.99
C ARG A 81 12.73 -12.67 20.74
N VAL A 82 11.44 -12.99 20.74
CA VAL A 82 10.54 -12.72 19.62
C VAL A 82 10.38 -11.22 19.38
N SER A 83 10.17 -10.43 20.43
CA SER A 83 10.01 -8.98 20.30
C SER A 83 11.26 -8.32 19.71
N ARG A 84 12.45 -8.71 20.18
CA ARG A 84 13.72 -8.24 19.60
C ARG A 84 13.86 -8.67 18.15
N TYR A 85 13.62 -9.94 17.84
CA TYR A 85 13.71 -10.44 16.47
C TYR A 85 12.76 -9.72 15.50
N ALA A 86 11.51 -9.49 15.91
CA ALA A 86 10.52 -8.75 15.15
C ALA A 86 10.98 -7.32 14.84
N PHE A 87 11.44 -6.58 15.86
CA PHE A 87 11.70 -5.15 15.71
C PHE A 87 13.13 -4.79 15.28
N GLU A 88 14.13 -5.59 15.64
CA GLU A 88 15.54 -5.33 15.32
C GLU A 88 15.99 -6.02 14.03
N GLN A 89 15.29 -7.07 13.57
CA GLN A 89 15.67 -7.83 12.37
C GLN A 89 14.60 -7.80 11.27
N ILE A 90 13.36 -8.19 11.58
CA ILE A 90 12.30 -8.27 10.56
C ILE A 90 11.86 -6.87 10.08
N LEU A 91 11.64 -5.89 10.97
CA LEU A 91 11.25 -4.54 10.56
C LEU A 91 12.29 -3.85 9.64
N PRO A 92 13.60 -3.84 9.98
CA PRO A 92 14.62 -3.32 9.06
C PRO A 92 14.67 -4.07 7.73
N ALA A 93 14.57 -5.40 7.75
CA ALA A 93 14.53 -6.21 6.54
C ALA A 93 13.31 -5.90 5.67
N TYR A 94 12.14 -5.65 6.28
CA TYR A 94 10.93 -5.24 5.56
C TYR A 94 11.13 -3.87 4.89
N ARG A 95 11.75 -2.91 5.59
CA ARG A 95 12.10 -1.60 5.01
C ARG A 95 13.09 -1.71 3.86
N GLN A 96 14.11 -2.56 3.98
CA GLN A 96 15.07 -2.79 2.92
C GLN A 96 14.42 -3.46 1.70
N HIS A 97 13.59 -4.47 1.92
CA HIS A 97 12.87 -5.16 0.85
C HIS A 97 11.93 -4.21 0.09
N HIS A 98 11.32 -3.25 0.79
CA HIS A 98 10.40 -2.24 0.25
C HIS A 98 11.02 -0.86 0.03
N GLN A 99 12.35 -0.77 -0.06
CA GLN A 99 13.07 0.50 -0.17
C GLN A 99 12.69 1.32 -1.41
N HIS A 100 12.14 0.67 -2.44
CA HIS A 100 11.64 1.33 -3.64
C HIS A 100 10.13 1.57 -3.56
N LEU A 101 9.35 0.48 -3.37
CA LEU A 101 7.88 0.51 -3.41
C LEU A 101 7.26 1.42 -2.33
N LEU A 102 7.84 1.43 -1.13
CA LEU A 102 7.31 2.13 0.04
C LEU A 102 8.28 3.18 0.59
N ALA A 103 9.18 3.69 -0.26
CA ALA A 103 10.22 4.65 0.15
C ALA A 103 9.64 5.97 0.70
N HIS A 104 8.46 6.37 0.21
CA HIS A 104 7.78 7.60 0.60
C HIS A 104 7.18 7.56 2.01
N LEU A 105 6.95 6.37 2.56
CA LEU A 105 6.27 6.19 3.85
C LEU A 105 7.22 6.41 5.01
N LYS A 106 6.82 7.27 5.94
CA LYS A 106 7.51 7.44 7.21
C LYS A 106 7.21 6.29 8.17
N ASN A 107 7.98 6.19 9.26
CA ASN A 107 7.83 5.10 10.23
C ASN A 107 6.53 5.19 11.04
N ASP A 108 6.09 6.40 11.36
CA ASP A 108 4.81 6.69 12.03
C ASP A 108 3.59 6.32 11.18
N GLU A 109 3.69 6.44 9.86
CA GLU A 109 2.62 6.05 8.93
C GLU A 109 2.52 4.53 8.74
N LEU A 110 3.65 3.82 8.73
CA LEU A 110 3.69 2.37 8.49
C LEU A 110 3.49 1.55 9.78
N PHE A 111 4.11 1.95 10.89
CA PHE A 111 4.17 1.18 12.12
C PHE A 111 2.96 1.40 13.03
N THR A 112 1.79 1.13 12.46
CA THR A 112 0.50 1.15 13.18
C THR A 112 0.38 -0.07 14.12
N PRO A 113 -0.55 -0.05 15.11
CA PRO A 113 -0.65 -1.11 16.11
C PRO A 113 -0.86 -2.49 15.48
N PHE A 114 -1.78 -2.58 14.52
CA PHE A 114 -2.08 -3.84 13.84
C PHE A 114 -1.03 -4.27 12.82
N PHE A 115 -0.29 -3.33 12.22
CA PHE A 115 0.88 -3.68 11.43
C PHE A 115 1.94 -4.36 12.31
N LEU A 116 2.26 -3.77 13.47
CA LEU A 116 3.20 -4.33 14.43
C LEU A 116 2.73 -5.69 14.99
N THR A 117 1.41 -5.86 15.21
CA THR A 117 0.83 -7.17 15.51
C THR A 117 1.16 -8.20 14.42
N ARG A 118 0.97 -7.89 13.13
CA ARG A 118 1.29 -8.82 12.05
C ARG A 118 2.77 -9.18 12.01
N VAL A 119 3.66 -8.23 12.31
CA VAL A 119 5.10 -8.50 12.39
C VAL A 119 5.44 -9.47 13.53
N LEU A 120 4.81 -9.31 14.70
CA LEU A 120 4.97 -10.24 15.82
C LEU A 120 4.37 -11.62 15.52
N GLU A 121 3.18 -11.68 14.90
CA GLU A 121 2.55 -12.92 14.44
C GLU A 121 3.44 -13.65 13.43
N ALA A 122 4.01 -12.93 12.45
CA ALA A 122 4.95 -13.48 11.48
C ALA A 122 6.23 -14.00 12.15
N ALA A 123 6.80 -13.24 13.09
CA ALA A 123 8.00 -13.63 13.83
C ALA A 123 7.77 -14.92 14.65
N LEU A 124 6.59 -15.06 15.26
CA LEU A 124 6.19 -16.27 15.97
C LEU A 124 5.99 -17.46 15.03
N ALA A 125 5.27 -17.26 13.92
CA ALA A 125 4.97 -18.30 12.94
C ALA A 125 6.23 -18.86 12.26
N THR A 126 7.22 -18.01 11.99
CA THR A 126 8.51 -18.45 11.43
C THR A 126 9.48 -18.96 12.46
N GLY A 127 9.32 -18.56 13.73
CA GLY A 127 10.25 -18.85 14.83
C GLY A 127 11.51 -17.97 14.80
N VAL A 128 12.08 -17.74 16.00
CA VAL A 128 13.36 -17.04 16.16
C VAL A 128 14.49 -18.01 15.81
N PRO A 129 15.48 -17.62 14.97
CA PRO A 129 16.62 -18.48 14.65
C PRO A 129 17.44 -18.79 15.91
N ASP A 130 17.84 -20.06 16.07
CA ASP A 130 18.78 -20.45 17.12
C ASP A 130 20.25 -20.28 16.70
N LYS A 131 20.49 -20.19 15.39
CA LYS A 131 21.81 -19.98 14.78
C LYS A 131 21.76 -18.85 13.77
N GLU A 132 22.84 -18.08 13.68
CA GLU A 132 22.97 -16.97 12.73
C GLU A 132 22.81 -17.42 11.27
N SER A 133 23.29 -18.63 10.93
CA SER A 133 23.13 -19.22 9.59
C SER A 133 21.67 -19.40 9.14
N GLU A 134 20.73 -19.46 10.09
CA GLU A 134 19.29 -19.61 9.79
C GLU A 134 18.57 -18.26 9.67
N ALA A 135 19.19 -17.17 10.13
CA ALA A 135 18.54 -15.87 10.25
C ALA A 135 18.01 -15.36 8.90
N GLY A 136 18.81 -15.44 7.83
CA GLY A 136 18.40 -14.99 6.49
C GLY A 136 17.18 -15.76 5.96
N ASN A 137 17.14 -17.08 6.14
CA ASN A 137 16.02 -17.93 5.70
C ASN A 137 14.75 -17.63 6.50
N ARG A 138 14.86 -17.42 7.81
CA ARG A 138 13.73 -17.07 8.69
C ARG A 138 13.17 -15.69 8.37
N ILE A 139 14.05 -14.70 8.13
CA ILE A 139 13.65 -13.35 7.70
C ILE A 139 12.91 -13.44 6.36
N GLY A 140 13.46 -14.14 5.37
CA GLY A 140 12.80 -14.32 4.07
C GLY A 140 11.43 -15.00 4.18
N ALA A 141 11.27 -15.97 5.09
CA ALA A 141 9.97 -16.59 5.36
C ALA A 141 8.99 -15.60 6.01
N ALA A 142 9.45 -14.75 6.94
CA ALA A 142 8.62 -13.75 7.60
C ALA A 142 8.18 -12.68 6.61
N LEU A 143 9.06 -12.22 5.72
CA LEU A 143 8.73 -11.28 4.66
C LEU A 143 7.67 -11.84 3.71
N ARG A 144 7.80 -13.10 3.26
CA ARG A 144 6.76 -13.75 2.44
C ARG A 144 5.42 -13.88 3.16
N HIS A 145 5.45 -14.07 4.49
CA HIS A 145 4.23 -14.12 5.30
C HIS A 145 3.57 -12.75 5.44
N LEU A 146 4.37 -11.68 5.54
CA LEU A 146 3.89 -10.30 5.64
C LEU A 146 3.41 -9.75 4.29
N ASN A 147 4.11 -10.05 3.20
CA ASN A 147 3.85 -9.55 1.86
C ASN A 147 2.71 -10.34 1.20
N ASP A 148 1.51 -10.18 1.76
CA ASP A 148 0.32 -10.96 1.42
C ASP A 148 -0.66 -10.25 0.47
N PHE A 149 -0.38 -9.00 0.09
CA PHE A 149 -1.27 -8.21 -0.76
C PHE A 149 -0.57 -7.66 -2.00
N LEU A 150 -1.26 -7.72 -3.15
CA LEU A 150 -0.83 -7.21 -4.45
C LEU A 150 -1.83 -6.20 -5.06
N GLY A 151 -3.12 -6.45 -4.88
CA GLY A 151 -4.21 -5.75 -5.57
C GLY A 151 -4.37 -6.18 -7.04
N TYR A 152 -5.13 -5.40 -7.81
CA TYR A 152 -5.37 -5.71 -9.22
C TYR A 152 -4.10 -5.65 -10.08
N ARG A 153 -3.58 -6.82 -10.46
CA ARG A 153 -2.38 -6.99 -11.29
C ARG A 153 -2.59 -8.11 -12.32
N PRO A 154 -2.87 -7.78 -13.60
CA PRO A 154 -2.91 -8.77 -14.67
C PRO A 154 -1.51 -9.37 -14.86
N VAL A 155 -1.37 -10.70 -14.85
CA VAL A 155 -0.08 -11.40 -15.03
C VAL A 155 -0.09 -12.12 -16.37
N ALA A 156 0.92 -11.84 -17.21
CA ALA A 156 1.09 -12.51 -18.49
C ALA A 156 1.36 -14.01 -18.29
N ILE A 157 0.64 -14.86 -19.02
CA ILE A 157 0.85 -16.31 -19.00
C ILE A 157 1.81 -16.65 -20.14
N LEU A 158 3.08 -16.89 -19.79
CA LEU A 158 4.13 -17.28 -20.73
C LEU A 158 4.83 -18.57 -20.25
N GLU A 159 5.49 -19.27 -21.18
CA GLU A 159 6.27 -20.48 -20.90
C GLU A 159 7.64 -20.19 -20.23
N ASN A 160 7.79 -19.06 -19.55
CA ASN A 160 9.05 -18.59 -18.94
C ASN A 160 9.32 -19.18 -17.54
N GLY A 161 8.68 -20.30 -17.18
CA GLY A 161 8.89 -20.99 -15.91
C GLY A 161 8.33 -20.30 -14.66
N ARG A 162 7.83 -19.05 -14.75
CA ARG A 162 7.27 -18.28 -13.61
C ARG A 162 5.88 -18.70 -13.16
N ARG A 163 5.24 -19.66 -13.85
CA ARG A 163 3.96 -20.29 -13.44
C ARG A 163 2.88 -19.28 -13.00
N MET A 164 2.75 -18.15 -13.70
CA MET A 164 1.75 -17.11 -13.41
C MET A 164 1.94 -16.37 -12.06
N GLN A 165 3.15 -16.38 -11.48
CA GLN A 165 3.41 -15.66 -10.24
C GLN A 165 3.91 -14.23 -10.49
N PRO A 166 3.37 -13.22 -9.77
CA PRO A 166 3.90 -11.87 -9.75
C PRO A 166 5.29 -11.84 -9.09
N TYR A 167 6.00 -10.73 -9.22
CA TYR A 167 7.29 -10.57 -8.55
C TYR A 167 7.11 -10.40 -7.05
N ASP A 168 8.04 -10.96 -6.26
CA ASP A 168 7.98 -10.92 -4.79
C ASP A 168 7.97 -9.48 -4.24
N HIS A 169 8.70 -8.56 -4.88
CA HIS A 169 8.80 -7.15 -4.49
C HIS A 169 7.57 -6.30 -4.87
N GLU A 170 6.62 -6.82 -5.66
CA GLU A 170 5.33 -6.16 -5.90
C GLU A 170 4.36 -6.35 -4.74
N ARG A 171 4.53 -7.41 -3.95
CA ARG A 171 3.67 -7.76 -2.83
C ARG A 171 4.12 -7.06 -1.55
N PHE A 172 3.19 -6.52 -0.79
CA PHE A 172 3.47 -5.87 0.48
C PHE A 172 2.39 -6.20 1.51
N CYS A 173 2.62 -5.84 2.78
CA CYS A 173 1.62 -6.00 3.83
C CYS A 173 0.61 -4.85 3.76
N ALA A 174 -0.65 -5.14 3.39
CA ALA A 174 -1.72 -4.15 3.48
C ALA A 174 -1.94 -3.77 4.96
N VAL A 175 -1.86 -2.47 5.28
CA VAL A 175 -1.85 -2.00 6.67
C VAL A 175 -3.25 -2.16 7.28
N PRO A 176 -3.46 -3.00 8.32
CA PRO A 176 -4.80 -3.25 8.83
C PRO A 176 -5.34 -2.04 9.60
N LEU A 177 -6.56 -1.62 9.26
CA LEU A 177 -7.31 -0.54 9.91
C LEU A 177 -8.43 -1.07 10.81
N TYR A 178 -8.92 -2.28 10.55
CA TYR A 178 -9.96 -2.91 11.35
C TYR A 178 -9.84 -4.43 11.30
N TYR A 179 -10.07 -5.07 12.43
CA TYR A 179 -10.32 -6.51 12.55
C TYR A 179 -11.69 -6.75 13.16
N ALA A 180 -12.41 -7.77 12.67
CA ALA A 180 -13.70 -8.17 13.23
C ALA A 180 -13.62 -8.41 14.76
N GLU A 181 -12.57 -9.09 15.21
CA GLU A 181 -12.34 -9.43 16.62
C GLU A 181 -11.52 -8.38 17.39
N GLY A 182 -10.76 -7.53 16.70
CA GLY A 182 -9.81 -6.58 17.33
C GLY A 182 -10.28 -5.12 17.35
N GLY A 183 -11.36 -4.80 16.65
CA GLY A 183 -11.87 -3.43 16.52
C GLY A 183 -11.08 -2.59 15.52
N VAL A 184 -11.21 -1.27 15.62
CA VAL A 184 -10.57 -0.29 14.72
C VAL A 184 -9.21 0.11 15.27
N ALA A 185 -8.18 0.09 14.41
CA ALA A 185 -6.82 0.46 14.77
C ALA A 185 -6.75 1.87 15.36
N ALA A 186 -5.96 2.04 16.41
CA ALA A 186 -5.58 3.33 16.94
C ALA A 186 -4.68 4.04 15.94
N GLY A 187 -4.87 5.35 15.79
CA GLY A 187 -4.09 6.18 14.89
C GLY A 187 -4.95 7.21 14.17
N ARG A 188 -4.35 7.83 13.15
CA ARG A 188 -4.92 8.97 12.41
C ARG A 188 -6.34 8.73 11.88
N TYR A 189 -6.63 7.53 11.40
CA TYR A 189 -7.92 7.21 10.77
C TYR A 189 -8.95 6.61 11.73
N HIS A 190 -8.65 6.51 13.03
CA HIS A 190 -9.46 5.77 13.99
C HIS A 190 -10.93 6.23 14.00
N ASP A 191 -11.19 7.51 14.23
CA ASP A 191 -12.53 8.06 14.34
C ASP A 191 -13.32 7.95 13.03
N LEU A 192 -12.65 8.19 11.89
CA LEU A 192 -13.26 8.11 10.56
C LEU A 192 -13.69 6.67 10.24
N ILE A 193 -12.81 5.69 10.46
CA ILE A 193 -13.12 4.28 10.21
C ILE A 193 -14.19 3.79 11.18
N GLN A 194 -14.10 4.14 12.47
CA GLN A 194 -15.09 3.77 13.46
C GLN A 194 -16.48 4.33 13.12
N ALA A 195 -16.57 5.61 12.80
CA ALA A 195 -17.83 6.23 12.37
C ALA A 195 -18.37 5.59 11.08
N THR A 196 -17.50 5.25 10.13
CA THR A 196 -17.88 4.61 8.86
C THR A 196 -18.44 3.21 9.08
N LEU A 197 -17.78 2.38 9.88
CA LEU A 197 -18.27 1.03 10.17
C LEU A 197 -19.58 1.07 10.97
N HIS A 198 -19.71 1.99 11.92
CA HIS A 198 -20.96 2.22 12.64
C HIS A 198 -22.08 2.65 11.68
N PHE A 199 -21.78 3.53 10.74
CA PHE A 199 -22.72 3.96 9.71
C PHE A 199 -23.17 2.81 8.82
N ILE A 200 -22.24 1.99 8.32
CA ILE A 200 -22.55 0.82 7.47
C ILE A 200 -23.45 -0.19 8.20
N ARG A 201 -23.27 -0.40 9.51
CA ARG A 201 -24.14 -1.29 10.32
C ARG A 201 -25.60 -0.85 10.32
N GLY A 202 -25.87 0.44 10.18
CA GLY A 202 -27.22 1.00 10.17
C GLY A 202 -27.88 1.04 8.79
N LEU A 203 -27.17 0.64 7.72
CA LEU A 203 -27.71 0.68 6.36
C LEU A 203 -28.72 -0.45 6.11
N SER A 204 -29.70 -0.17 5.25
CA SER A 204 -30.68 -1.15 4.83
C SER A 204 -30.05 -2.21 3.91
N ASP A 205 -30.54 -3.45 3.99
CA ASP A 205 -30.10 -4.56 3.12
C ASP A 205 -30.30 -4.25 1.62
N SER A 206 -31.23 -3.34 1.32
CA SER A 206 -31.52 -2.87 -0.03
C SER A 206 -30.34 -2.10 -0.66
N LEU A 207 -29.47 -1.50 0.14
CA LEU A 207 -28.28 -0.78 -0.31
C LEU A 207 -27.00 -1.64 -0.30
N THR A 208 -26.88 -2.54 0.68
CA THR A 208 -25.68 -3.37 0.88
C THR A 208 -25.66 -4.61 -0.01
N THR A 209 -26.83 -5.23 -0.26
CA THR A 209 -26.91 -6.43 -1.11
C THR A 209 -26.51 -6.17 -2.55
N PRO A 210 -27.02 -5.11 -3.24
CA PRO A 210 -26.65 -4.86 -4.64
C PRO A 210 -25.19 -4.41 -4.82
N SER A 211 -24.56 -3.90 -3.75
CA SER A 211 -23.16 -3.51 -3.72
C SER A 211 -22.22 -4.66 -3.33
N TYR A 212 -22.75 -5.87 -3.12
CA TYR A 212 -21.99 -7.06 -2.76
C TYR A 212 -21.20 -6.94 -1.45
N PHE A 213 -21.54 -5.97 -0.60
CA PHE A 213 -20.84 -5.69 0.64
C PHE A 213 -21.65 -6.19 1.83
N SER A 214 -21.03 -6.93 2.74
CA SER A 214 -21.64 -7.33 4.02
C SER A 214 -20.61 -7.17 5.12
N LEU A 215 -20.96 -6.36 6.13
CA LEU A 215 -20.05 -6.12 7.24
C LEU A 215 -19.84 -7.37 8.09
N ASP A 216 -20.86 -8.22 8.25
CA ASP A 216 -20.72 -9.51 8.96
C ASP A 216 -19.75 -10.46 8.26
N ARG A 217 -19.52 -10.25 6.95
CA ARG A 217 -18.52 -11.01 6.20
C ARG A 217 -17.13 -10.40 6.24
N LEU A 218 -16.98 -9.14 6.60
CA LEU A 218 -15.70 -8.44 6.65
C LEU A 218 -14.86 -8.93 7.84
N SER A 219 -13.80 -9.69 7.56
CA SER A 219 -12.84 -10.11 8.59
C SER A 219 -11.84 -9.00 8.90
N GLU A 220 -11.41 -8.27 7.88
CA GLU A 220 -10.48 -7.15 8.05
C GLU A 220 -10.66 -6.06 6.98
N LEU A 221 -10.42 -4.82 7.40
CA LEU A 221 -10.30 -3.65 6.52
C LEU A 221 -8.84 -3.22 6.52
N CYS A 222 -8.23 -3.10 5.36
CA CYS A 222 -6.82 -2.73 5.23
C CYS A 222 -6.64 -1.47 4.37
N LEU A 223 -5.45 -0.91 4.45
CA LEU A 223 -4.99 0.23 3.69
C LEU A 223 -3.92 -0.21 2.69
N ASP A 224 -4.17 0.09 1.42
CA ASP A 224 -3.14 0.13 0.39
C ASP A 224 -2.37 1.44 0.53
N VAL A 225 -1.15 1.32 1.02
CA VAL A 225 -0.22 2.43 1.31
C VAL A 225 0.68 2.77 0.12
N ARG A 226 0.50 2.08 -1.01
CA ARG A 226 1.23 2.42 -2.23
C ARG A 226 0.85 3.82 -2.70
N PRO A 227 1.81 4.56 -3.26
CA PRO A 227 1.56 5.89 -3.75
C PRO A 227 0.65 5.83 -4.98
N HIS A 228 -0.24 6.79 -5.13
CA HIS A 228 -1.09 6.87 -6.31
C HIS A 228 -0.26 7.30 -7.53
N ASP A 229 -0.31 6.51 -8.61
CA ASP A 229 0.27 6.85 -9.91
C ASP A 229 -0.82 7.22 -10.92
N HIS A 230 -1.06 8.51 -11.13
CA HIS A 230 -2.11 8.99 -12.04
C HIS A 230 -1.97 8.45 -13.48
N LEU A 231 -0.74 8.12 -13.91
CA LEU A 231 -0.45 7.66 -15.27
C LEU A 231 -0.50 6.14 -15.39
N HIS A 232 -0.53 5.39 -14.29
CA HIS A 232 -0.66 3.94 -14.35
C HIS A 232 -2.05 3.54 -14.90
N PRO A 233 -2.13 2.64 -15.90
CA PRO A 233 -3.38 2.26 -16.55
C PRO A 233 -4.44 1.67 -15.60
N VAL A 234 -4.03 1.07 -14.47
CA VAL A 234 -4.95 0.53 -13.46
C VAL A 234 -5.91 1.59 -12.92
N ASN A 235 -5.51 2.86 -12.88
CA ASN A 235 -6.36 3.95 -12.40
C ASN A 235 -7.46 4.33 -13.40
N LYS A 236 -7.46 3.76 -14.61
CA LYS A 236 -8.59 3.83 -15.54
C LYS A 236 -9.67 2.78 -15.25
N ARG A 237 -9.36 1.78 -14.41
CA ARG A 237 -10.36 0.82 -13.92
C ARG A 237 -11.36 1.57 -13.03
N THR A 238 -12.64 1.35 -13.33
CA THR A 238 -13.74 2.01 -12.61
C THR A 238 -13.63 1.75 -11.10
N ASN A 239 -13.72 2.81 -10.29
CA ASN A 239 -13.69 2.77 -8.83
C ASN A 239 -12.42 2.15 -8.20
N TYR A 240 -11.36 1.87 -8.96
CA TYR A 240 -10.14 1.27 -8.40
C TYR A 240 -9.49 2.13 -7.31
N VAL A 241 -9.52 3.46 -7.48
CA VAL A 241 -8.99 4.42 -6.50
C VAL A 241 -9.77 4.37 -5.18
N PHE A 242 -11.00 3.87 -5.18
CA PHE A 242 -11.88 3.83 -4.00
C PHE A 242 -11.67 2.60 -3.12
N GLY A 243 -11.13 1.51 -3.67
CA GLY A 243 -10.90 0.28 -2.94
C GLY A 243 -11.20 -0.96 -3.78
N GLU A 244 -10.93 -2.13 -3.21
CA GLU A 244 -11.40 -3.41 -3.75
C GLU A 244 -11.40 -4.49 -2.67
N TRP A 245 -12.21 -5.52 -2.90
CA TRP A 245 -12.04 -6.81 -2.21
C TRP A 245 -10.74 -7.48 -2.64
N ASP A 246 -10.01 -8.02 -1.69
CA ASP A 246 -8.78 -8.79 -1.92
C ASP A 246 -9.11 -10.18 -2.51
N PRO A 247 -8.71 -10.47 -3.76
CA PRO A 247 -8.97 -11.76 -4.39
C PRO A 247 -8.26 -12.93 -3.72
N GLU A 248 -7.17 -12.70 -2.97
CA GLU A 248 -6.40 -13.78 -2.34
C GLU A 248 -6.97 -14.18 -0.97
N TRP A 249 -7.87 -13.37 -0.42
CA TRP A 249 -8.45 -13.57 0.91
C TRP A 249 -9.91 -14.05 0.81
N ILE A 250 -10.08 -15.32 0.44
CA ILE A 250 -11.39 -15.97 0.20
C ILE A 250 -11.69 -17.01 1.29
N ASP A 251 -12.95 -17.11 1.72
CA ASP A 251 -13.40 -18.18 2.62
C ASP A 251 -13.74 -19.48 1.90
N SER A 252 -14.04 -20.54 2.66
CA SER A 252 -14.44 -21.84 2.10
C SER A 252 -15.74 -21.83 1.30
N LYS A 253 -16.54 -20.75 1.38
CA LYS A 253 -17.79 -20.56 0.65
C LYS A 253 -17.61 -19.69 -0.61
N GLY A 254 -16.39 -19.22 -0.89
CA GLY A 254 -16.09 -18.40 -2.06
C GLY A 254 -16.31 -16.90 -1.89
N TYR A 255 -16.49 -16.40 -0.66
CA TYR A 255 -16.63 -14.97 -0.38
C TYR A 255 -15.30 -14.33 0.01
N PHE A 256 -15.05 -13.13 -0.53
CA PHE A 256 -13.94 -12.30 -0.09
C PHE A 256 -14.13 -11.82 1.35
N ARG A 257 -13.03 -11.74 2.11
CA ARG A 257 -13.04 -11.45 3.56
C ARG A 257 -12.22 -10.22 3.96
N ARG A 258 -11.33 -9.75 3.09
CA ARG A 258 -10.53 -8.54 3.27
C ARG A 258 -10.92 -7.48 2.25
N PHE A 259 -11.28 -6.30 2.73
CA PHE A 259 -11.48 -5.13 1.87
C PHE A 259 -10.30 -4.17 2.03
N VAL A 260 -9.78 -3.64 0.93
CA VAL A 260 -8.61 -2.75 0.95
C VAL A 260 -9.00 -1.37 0.41
N ILE A 261 -8.79 -0.32 1.20
CA ILE A 261 -9.00 1.08 0.82
C ILE A 261 -7.67 1.71 0.43
N ARG A 262 -7.66 2.71 -0.45
CA ARG A 262 -6.42 3.35 -0.93
C ARG A 262 -6.12 4.56 -0.05
N GLN A 263 -4.85 4.73 0.28
CA GLN A 263 -4.40 5.80 1.16
C GLN A 263 -4.84 7.19 0.70
N LEU A 264 -4.78 7.46 -0.60
CA LEU A 264 -5.21 8.74 -1.18
C LEU A 264 -6.63 9.16 -0.77
N ILE A 265 -7.58 8.21 -0.70
CA ILE A 265 -8.97 8.51 -0.34
C ILE A 265 -9.10 8.78 1.16
N LEU A 266 -8.45 7.98 1.99
CA LEU A 266 -8.48 8.20 3.44
C LEU A 266 -7.79 9.49 3.82
N ASP A 267 -6.62 9.79 3.24
CA ASP A 267 -5.92 11.05 3.44
C ASP A 267 -6.79 12.25 3.05
N SER A 268 -7.45 12.19 1.90
CA SER A 268 -8.30 13.29 1.41
C SER A 268 -9.49 13.55 2.34
N LEU A 269 -10.16 12.47 2.79
CA LEU A 269 -11.30 12.59 3.71
C LEU A 269 -10.85 13.01 5.11
N GLN A 270 -9.74 12.47 5.61
CA GLN A 270 -9.19 12.83 6.91
C GLN A 270 -8.76 14.30 6.93
N ASN A 271 -8.03 14.77 5.91
CA ASN A 271 -7.67 16.19 5.76
C ASN A 271 -8.91 17.09 5.75
N TRP A 272 -10.00 16.64 5.12
CA TRP A 272 -11.25 17.39 5.13
C TRP A 272 -11.92 17.41 6.51
N VAL A 273 -11.81 16.35 7.30
CA VAL A 273 -12.31 16.31 8.70
C VAL A 273 -11.45 17.20 9.60
N ASP A 274 -10.13 17.17 9.43
CA ASP A 274 -9.16 17.90 10.24
C ASP A 274 -9.17 19.43 9.99
N CYS A 275 -9.70 19.87 8.84
CA CYS A 275 -9.87 21.29 8.55
C CYS A 275 -10.74 21.98 9.61
N GLU A 276 -10.29 23.15 10.08
CA GLU A 276 -11.02 23.96 11.07
C GLU A 276 -12.50 24.15 10.69
N SER A 277 -13.38 23.90 11.65
CA SER A 277 -14.83 23.93 11.48
C SER A 277 -15.53 24.24 12.80
N GLU A 278 -16.63 24.99 12.71
CA GLU A 278 -17.54 25.21 13.84
C GLU A 278 -18.29 23.93 14.26
N GLN A 279 -18.31 22.90 13.40
CA GLN A 279 -19.05 21.65 13.61
C GLN A 279 -18.19 20.41 13.21
N PRO A 280 -17.18 20.03 14.01
CA PRO A 280 -16.27 18.94 13.67
C PRO A 280 -16.95 17.56 13.64
N GLU A 281 -17.84 17.27 14.60
CA GLU A 281 -18.56 15.99 14.66
C GLU A 281 -19.42 15.74 13.40
N GLU A 282 -20.06 16.77 12.86
CA GLU A 282 -20.87 16.61 11.66
C GLU A 282 -20.03 16.47 10.39
N ARG A 283 -18.82 17.06 10.33
CA ARG A 283 -17.87 16.75 9.26
C ARG A 283 -17.47 15.29 9.33
N LEU A 284 -17.13 14.77 10.50
CA LEU A 284 -16.84 13.35 10.66
C LEU A 284 -17.99 12.45 10.18
N LEU A 285 -19.25 12.80 10.50
CA LEU A 285 -20.42 12.07 10.03
C LEU A 285 -20.63 12.16 8.51
N ASP A 286 -20.41 13.33 7.90
CA ASP A 286 -20.51 13.49 6.45
C ASP A 286 -19.37 12.77 5.71
N ALA A 287 -18.15 12.82 6.24
CA ALA A 287 -16.98 12.11 5.70
C ALA A 287 -17.15 10.59 5.77
N SER A 288 -17.61 10.08 6.92
CA SER A 288 -17.88 8.64 7.10
C SER A 288 -19.01 8.15 6.20
N SER A 289 -20.04 8.96 5.96
CA SER A 289 -21.09 8.65 4.99
C SER A 289 -20.55 8.55 3.55
N VAL A 290 -19.63 9.45 3.18
CA VAL A 290 -18.97 9.41 1.87
C VAL A 290 -18.03 8.23 1.75
N LEU A 291 -17.26 7.91 2.80
CA LEU A 291 -16.39 6.74 2.81
C LEU A 291 -17.19 5.44 2.71
N ALA A 292 -18.31 5.33 3.42
CA ALA A 292 -19.22 4.19 3.30
C ALA A 292 -19.72 4.03 1.85
N GLY A 293 -20.24 5.10 1.25
CA GLY A 293 -20.66 5.07 -0.16
C GLY A 293 -19.52 4.66 -1.10
N THR A 294 -18.30 5.12 -0.82
CA THR A 294 -17.08 4.81 -1.58
C THR A 294 -16.75 3.31 -1.51
N ILE A 295 -16.80 2.71 -0.31
CA ILE A 295 -16.59 1.27 -0.09
C ILE A 295 -17.65 0.45 -0.84
N LEU A 296 -18.93 0.83 -0.73
CA LEU A 296 -20.02 0.11 -1.41
C LEU A 296 -19.88 0.18 -2.94
N MET A 297 -19.53 1.34 -3.50
CA MET A 297 -19.32 1.51 -4.94
C MET A 297 -18.13 0.72 -5.47
N ALA A 298 -17.03 0.65 -4.71
CA ALA A 298 -15.86 -0.16 -5.05
C ALA A 298 -16.18 -1.66 -4.96
N SER A 299 -16.85 -2.09 -3.89
CA SER A 299 -17.33 -3.46 -3.71
C SER A 299 -18.24 -3.91 -4.86
N ALA A 300 -19.08 -3.01 -5.39
CA ALA A 300 -19.96 -3.31 -6.51
C ALA A 300 -19.22 -3.66 -7.82
N ILE A 301 -17.98 -3.19 -7.99
CA ILE A 301 -17.15 -3.51 -9.17
C ILE A 301 -16.32 -4.77 -8.95
N SER A 302 -15.86 -5.04 -7.72
CA SER A 302 -15.11 -6.25 -7.40
C SER A 302 -15.99 -7.49 -7.23
N GLY A 303 -17.24 -7.30 -6.80
CA GLY A 303 -18.16 -8.39 -6.46
C GLY A 303 -17.88 -9.01 -5.10
N ALA A 304 -18.69 -9.98 -4.70
CA ALA A 304 -18.59 -10.65 -3.39
C ALA A 304 -17.58 -11.81 -3.38
N GLY A 305 -17.13 -12.25 -4.56
CA GLY A 305 -16.30 -13.44 -4.75
C GLY A 305 -15.98 -13.69 -6.23
N PRO A 306 -15.12 -14.68 -6.55
CA PRO A 306 -14.63 -14.95 -7.91
C PRO A 306 -15.73 -15.29 -8.92
N GLN A 307 -16.87 -15.80 -8.47
CA GLN A 307 -18.00 -16.19 -9.32
C GLN A 307 -19.05 -15.08 -9.52
N THR A 308 -18.79 -13.87 -9.00
CA THR A 308 -19.79 -12.78 -9.06
C THR A 308 -20.03 -12.29 -10.48
N PHE A 309 -18.95 -12.15 -11.25
CA PHE A 309 -19.00 -11.68 -12.63
C PHE A 309 -18.45 -12.77 -13.54
N ASP A 310 -19.16 -13.01 -14.64
CA ASP A 310 -18.72 -13.89 -15.71
C ASP A 310 -17.96 -13.09 -16.78
N SER A 311 -17.41 -13.80 -17.76
CA SER A 311 -16.74 -13.18 -18.92
C SER A 311 -17.67 -12.37 -19.84
N ALA A 312 -18.99 -12.49 -19.68
CA ALA A 312 -19.96 -11.71 -20.45
C ALA A 312 -20.22 -10.33 -19.82
N THR A 313 -19.86 -10.16 -18.55
CA THR A 313 -19.98 -8.88 -17.85
C THR A 313 -18.80 -7.98 -18.18
N SER A 314 -19.09 -6.76 -18.62
CA SER A 314 -18.08 -5.71 -18.85
C SER A 314 -18.30 -4.47 -18.00
N LEU A 315 -17.27 -3.64 -17.87
CA LEU A 315 -17.33 -2.37 -17.14
C LEU A 315 -18.41 -1.46 -17.73
N SER A 316 -18.59 -1.47 -19.05
CA SER A 316 -19.63 -0.67 -19.73
C SER A 316 -21.05 -1.03 -19.26
N THR A 317 -21.29 -2.30 -18.94
CA THR A 317 -22.58 -2.81 -18.44
C THR A 317 -22.75 -2.55 -16.94
N LEU A 318 -21.67 -2.64 -16.17
CA LEU A 318 -21.68 -2.42 -14.71
C LEU A 318 -21.80 -0.93 -14.33
N LEU A 319 -21.17 -0.04 -15.08
CA LEU A 319 -21.11 1.40 -14.79
C LEU A 319 -22.50 2.03 -14.52
N PRO A 320 -23.52 1.84 -15.38
CA PRO A 320 -24.87 2.36 -15.12
C PRO A 320 -25.54 1.76 -13.88
N ILE A 321 -25.23 0.52 -13.53
CA ILE A 321 -25.78 -0.15 -12.34
C ILE A 321 -25.20 0.51 -11.09
N VAL A 322 -23.86 0.63 -11.03
CA VAL A 322 -23.17 1.24 -9.89
C VAL A 322 -23.53 2.73 -9.74
N ALA A 323 -23.69 3.47 -10.84
CA ALA A 323 -24.12 4.87 -10.80
C ALA A 323 -25.52 5.02 -10.18
N ARG A 324 -26.48 4.14 -10.55
CA ARG A 324 -27.83 4.14 -9.95
C ARG A 324 -27.80 3.76 -8.46
N GLN A 325 -26.98 2.79 -8.08
CA GLN A 325 -26.81 2.39 -6.68
C GLN A 325 -26.25 3.54 -5.83
N ARG A 326 -25.24 4.24 -6.34
CA ARG A 326 -24.69 5.44 -5.69
C ARG A 326 -25.76 6.51 -5.47
N ASP A 327 -26.55 6.80 -6.50
CA ASP A 327 -27.56 7.85 -6.43
C ASP A 327 -28.68 7.46 -5.45
N ALA A 328 -29.09 6.19 -5.44
CA ALA A 328 -30.05 5.65 -4.46
C ALA A 328 -29.50 5.75 -3.02
N PHE A 329 -28.24 5.36 -2.80
CA PHE A 329 -27.59 5.43 -1.48
C PHE A 329 -27.64 6.84 -0.89
N TYR A 330 -27.21 7.86 -1.65
CA TYR A 330 -27.21 9.21 -1.11
C TYR A 330 -28.60 9.83 -1.01
N GLN A 331 -29.54 9.42 -1.86
CA GLN A 331 -30.92 9.88 -1.78
C GLN A 331 -31.61 9.34 -0.52
N GLU A 332 -31.49 8.04 -0.24
CA GLU A 332 -31.99 7.42 0.98
C GLU A 332 -31.38 8.08 2.23
N LEU A 333 -30.08 8.39 2.19
CA LEU A 333 -29.41 9.09 3.28
C LEU A 333 -29.96 10.51 3.52
N LEU A 334 -30.24 11.27 2.46
CA LEU A 334 -30.86 12.60 2.58
C LEU A 334 -32.29 12.55 3.11
N ASP A 335 -33.03 11.50 2.75
CA ASP A 335 -34.44 11.34 3.12
C ASP A 335 -34.58 10.87 4.58
N THR A 336 -33.68 10.00 5.04
CA THR A 336 -33.62 9.51 6.43
C THR A 336 -33.06 10.54 7.42
N THR A 337 -32.24 11.50 6.97
CA THR A 337 -31.66 12.52 7.86
C THR A 337 -32.71 13.57 8.26
N THR A 338 -32.99 13.66 9.56
CA THR A 338 -33.95 14.62 10.16
C THR A 338 -33.25 15.75 10.93
N GLY A 339 -34.02 16.71 11.45
CA GLY A 339 -33.49 17.83 12.26
C GLY A 339 -32.79 18.95 11.46
N GLU A 340 -32.01 19.77 12.17
CA GLU A 340 -31.26 20.91 11.59
C GLU A 340 -30.19 20.44 10.59
N ARG A 341 -29.52 19.31 10.87
CA ARG A 341 -28.59 18.66 9.94
C ARG A 341 -29.26 18.32 8.62
N GLY A 342 -30.44 17.70 8.64
CA GLY A 342 -31.20 17.38 7.43
C GLY A 342 -31.59 18.62 6.63
N LYS A 343 -32.00 19.72 7.29
CA LYS A 343 -32.27 21.00 6.61
C LYS A 343 -31.01 21.56 5.93
N ARG A 344 -29.86 21.50 6.60
CA ARG A 344 -28.57 21.93 6.02
C ARG A 344 -28.19 21.07 4.82
N LEU A 345 -28.21 19.75 4.95
CA LEU A 345 -27.84 18.83 3.87
C LEU A 345 -28.72 19.02 2.64
N ARG A 346 -30.03 19.22 2.81
CA ARG A 346 -30.94 19.54 1.68
C ARG A 346 -30.61 20.90 1.04
N ARG A 347 -30.20 21.91 1.82
CA ARG A 347 -29.74 23.21 1.31
C ARG A 347 -28.44 23.06 0.53
N LEU A 348 -27.47 22.32 1.06
CA LEU A 348 -26.19 22.04 0.43
C LEU A 348 -26.40 21.24 -0.86
N ALA A 349 -27.22 20.18 -0.83
CA ALA A 349 -27.56 19.39 -2.00
C ALA A 349 -28.21 20.21 -3.12
N LYS A 350 -29.06 21.19 -2.78
CA LYS A 350 -29.61 22.15 -3.76
C LYS A 350 -28.52 23.04 -4.36
N LYS A 351 -27.53 23.47 -3.57
CA LYS A 351 -26.41 24.30 -4.03
C LYS A 351 -25.45 23.53 -4.94
N SER A 352 -25.08 22.30 -4.57
CA SER A 352 -24.21 21.42 -5.35
C SER A 352 -24.94 20.67 -6.47
N ARG A 353 -26.28 20.73 -6.51
CA ARG A 353 -27.16 19.90 -7.37
C ARG A 353 -26.96 18.39 -7.20
N GLN A 354 -26.31 17.97 -6.11
CA GLN A 354 -25.99 16.58 -5.81
C GLN A 354 -26.02 16.36 -4.29
N PRO A 355 -26.64 15.27 -3.81
CA PRO A 355 -26.52 14.82 -2.43
C PRO A 355 -25.06 14.70 -1.98
N PHE A 356 -24.75 15.23 -0.79
CA PHE A 356 -23.38 15.27 -0.22
C PHE A 356 -22.32 15.85 -1.18
N GLY A 357 -22.77 16.69 -2.13
CA GLY A 357 -21.89 17.26 -3.14
C GLY A 357 -20.77 18.11 -2.56
N HIS A 358 -20.94 18.72 -1.37
CA HIS A 358 -19.89 19.51 -0.72
C HIS A 358 -18.64 18.68 -0.40
N VAL A 359 -18.80 17.47 0.15
CA VAL A 359 -17.67 16.58 0.45
C VAL A 359 -17.16 15.93 -0.83
N ARG A 360 -18.05 15.49 -1.71
CA ARG A 360 -17.67 14.81 -2.96
C ARG A 360 -16.93 15.72 -3.92
N HIS A 361 -17.34 16.99 -4.04
CA HIS A 361 -16.63 17.98 -4.85
C HIS A 361 -15.24 18.24 -4.27
N GLU A 362 -15.12 18.36 -2.95
CA GLU A 362 -13.83 18.55 -2.30
C GLU A 362 -12.90 17.36 -2.55
N LEU A 363 -13.38 16.13 -2.34
CA LEU A 363 -12.64 14.90 -2.62
C LEU A 363 -12.17 14.87 -4.08
N ASN A 364 -13.07 15.10 -5.04
CA ASN A 364 -12.71 15.11 -6.46
C ASN A 364 -11.72 16.23 -6.82
N MET A 365 -11.84 17.39 -6.19
CA MET A 365 -10.90 18.50 -6.37
C MET A 365 -9.50 18.14 -5.84
N GLN A 366 -9.41 17.50 -4.68
CA GLN A 366 -8.15 17.04 -4.12
C GLN A 366 -7.49 15.96 -4.99
N LEU A 367 -8.27 15.00 -5.48
CA LEU A 367 -7.79 13.98 -6.43
C LEU A 367 -7.28 14.61 -7.73
N ALA A 368 -8.03 15.56 -8.29
CA ALA A 368 -7.63 16.26 -9.50
C ALA A 368 -6.36 17.10 -9.29
N LYS A 369 -6.26 17.81 -8.16
CA LYS A 369 -5.07 18.58 -7.79
C LYS A 369 -3.85 17.67 -7.62
N TYR A 370 -4.01 16.57 -6.89
CA TYR A 370 -2.94 15.59 -6.67
C TYR A 370 -2.42 15.03 -8.01
N GLY A 371 -3.31 14.62 -8.92
CA GLY A 371 -2.94 14.15 -10.24
C GLY A 371 -2.26 15.23 -11.10
N ALA A 372 -2.73 16.47 -11.05
CA ALA A 372 -2.13 17.59 -11.77
C ALA A 372 -0.71 17.90 -11.27
N ASP A 373 -0.52 17.96 -9.94
CA ASP A 373 0.77 18.20 -9.30
C ASP A 373 1.77 17.09 -9.68
N GLN A 374 1.31 15.82 -9.71
CA GLN A 374 2.13 14.69 -10.11
C GLN A 374 2.59 14.77 -11.57
N VAL A 375 1.68 15.06 -12.51
CA VAL A 375 2.02 15.20 -13.94
C VAL A 375 3.00 16.35 -14.14
N GLN A 376 2.76 17.50 -13.49
CA GLN A 376 3.62 18.67 -13.60
C GLN A 376 5.03 18.38 -13.08
N ARG A 377 5.16 17.82 -11.87
CA ARG A 377 6.46 17.53 -11.26
C ARG A 377 7.22 16.45 -12.02
N ARG A 378 6.53 15.41 -12.51
CA ARG A 378 7.18 14.36 -13.32
C ARG A 378 7.80 14.95 -14.58
N HIS A 379 7.08 15.86 -15.25
CA HIS A 379 7.60 16.53 -16.42
C HIS A 379 8.80 17.44 -16.10
N LEU A 380 8.74 18.20 -14.99
CA LEU A 380 9.86 19.03 -14.55
C LEU A 380 11.10 18.21 -14.19
N SER A 381 10.93 17.12 -13.46
CA SER A 381 12.02 16.20 -13.11
C SER A 381 12.68 15.63 -14.37
N TRP A 382 11.88 15.17 -15.33
CA TRP A 382 12.37 14.69 -16.62
C TRP A 382 13.12 15.77 -17.42
N LEU A 383 12.62 17.02 -17.44
CA LEU A 383 13.30 18.13 -18.10
C LEU A 383 14.67 18.43 -17.47
N TYR A 384 14.75 18.47 -16.13
CA TYR A 384 16.03 18.65 -15.43
C TYR A 384 17.00 17.50 -15.70
N ALA A 385 16.52 16.25 -15.68
CA ALA A 385 17.31 15.08 -16.02
C ALA A 385 17.86 15.17 -17.46
N SER A 386 17.00 15.55 -18.41
CA SER A 386 17.36 15.71 -19.83
C SER A 386 18.41 16.80 -20.08
N MET A 387 18.43 17.84 -19.24
CA MET A 387 19.44 18.90 -19.28
C MET A 387 20.72 18.56 -18.50
N GLY A 388 20.74 17.45 -17.75
CA GLY A 388 21.86 17.03 -16.91
C GLY A 388 21.94 17.70 -15.54
N PHE A 389 20.84 18.28 -15.05
CA PHE A 389 20.71 18.82 -13.69
C PHE A 389 20.22 17.72 -12.74
N GLU A 390 21.13 16.81 -12.37
CA GLU A 390 20.81 15.61 -11.58
C GLU A 390 20.19 15.91 -10.21
N GLU A 391 20.76 16.84 -9.45
CA GLU A 391 20.26 17.20 -8.11
C GLU A 391 18.83 17.76 -8.18
N ALA A 392 18.58 18.72 -9.09
CA ALA A 392 17.25 19.30 -9.28
C ALA A 392 16.22 18.26 -9.79
N ALA A 393 16.65 17.33 -10.64
CA ALA A 393 15.79 16.24 -11.10
C ALA A 393 15.36 15.33 -9.95
N ARG A 394 16.32 14.94 -9.09
CA ARG A 394 16.03 14.11 -7.90
C ARG A 394 15.15 14.83 -6.90
N GLU A 395 15.41 16.11 -6.62
CA GLU A 395 14.57 16.91 -5.73
C GLU A 395 13.11 16.94 -6.20
N GLU A 396 12.86 17.17 -7.49
CA GLU A 396 11.49 17.13 -8.02
C GLU A 396 10.89 15.70 -8.03
N ALA A 397 11.70 14.67 -8.28
CA ALA A 397 11.25 13.27 -8.25
C ALA A 397 10.89 12.81 -6.83
N ASP A 398 11.63 13.23 -5.81
CA ASP A 398 11.40 12.86 -4.41
C ASP A 398 10.13 13.50 -3.84
N VAL A 399 9.70 14.65 -4.37
CA VAL A 399 8.40 15.23 -4.02
C VAL A 399 7.25 14.38 -4.57
N ILE A 400 7.47 13.63 -5.65
CA ILE A 400 6.46 12.76 -6.22
C ILE A 400 6.57 11.40 -5.54
N PRO A 401 5.58 10.97 -4.74
CA PRO A 401 5.68 9.71 -4.04
C PRO A 401 5.62 8.49 -4.99
N CYS A 402 5.40 8.71 -6.29
CA CYS A 402 5.20 7.67 -7.29
C CYS A 402 6.49 6.97 -7.71
N VAL A 403 6.47 5.64 -7.61
CA VAL A 403 7.62 4.77 -7.90
C VAL A 403 8.07 4.86 -9.37
N SER A 404 7.14 4.85 -10.32
CA SER A 404 7.46 4.90 -11.76
C SER A 404 8.21 6.18 -12.13
N ALA A 405 7.70 7.33 -11.69
CA ALA A 405 8.30 8.63 -11.96
C ALA A 405 9.73 8.76 -11.38
N ARG A 406 9.98 8.18 -10.20
CA ARG A 406 11.32 8.18 -9.58
C ARG A 406 12.33 7.39 -10.39
N PHE A 407 12.01 6.14 -10.73
CA PHE A 407 12.89 5.30 -11.55
C PHE A 407 13.15 5.92 -12.93
N GLU A 408 12.10 6.41 -13.59
CA GLU A 408 12.25 7.08 -14.90
C GLU A 408 13.19 8.28 -14.81
N SER A 409 13.03 9.13 -13.80
CA SER A 409 13.84 10.33 -13.66
C SER A 409 15.30 10.02 -13.34
N GLU A 410 15.56 9.05 -12.45
CA GLU A 410 16.91 8.58 -12.13
C GLU A 410 17.60 7.93 -13.34
N ILE A 411 16.90 7.04 -14.05
CA ILE A 411 17.41 6.39 -15.25
C ILE A 411 17.77 7.43 -16.31
N GLN A 412 16.88 8.38 -16.58
CA GLN A 412 17.11 9.44 -17.57
C GLN A 412 18.29 10.34 -17.19
N ALA A 413 18.42 10.71 -15.91
CA ALA A 413 19.55 11.51 -15.44
C ALA A 413 20.88 10.77 -15.65
N HIS A 414 20.93 9.48 -15.33
CA HIS A 414 22.12 8.66 -15.54
C HIS A 414 22.47 8.51 -17.02
N LEU A 415 21.49 8.30 -17.91
CA LEU A 415 21.71 8.20 -19.36
C LEU A 415 22.33 9.47 -19.96
N VAL A 416 21.88 10.65 -19.51
CA VAL A 416 22.48 11.94 -19.92
C VAL A 416 23.91 12.06 -19.40
N MET A 417 24.14 11.70 -18.15
CA MET A 417 25.46 11.79 -17.53
C MET A 417 26.47 10.80 -18.11
N ILE A 418 26.05 9.61 -18.53
CA ILE A 418 26.91 8.66 -19.26
C ILE A 418 27.50 9.32 -20.50
N ARG A 419 26.66 9.95 -21.34
CA ARG A 419 27.10 10.65 -22.55
C ARG A 419 28.08 11.78 -22.24
N ARG A 420 27.87 12.50 -21.13
CA ARG A 420 28.77 13.57 -20.67
C ARG A 420 30.13 13.02 -20.22
N ASN A 421 30.14 11.97 -19.40
CA ASN A 421 31.37 11.35 -18.88
C ASN A 421 32.21 10.75 -20.01
N VAL A 422 31.57 10.12 -21.01
CA VAL A 422 32.27 9.63 -22.21
C VAL A 422 32.98 10.78 -22.94
N ARG A 423 32.31 11.91 -23.16
CA ARG A 423 32.92 13.09 -23.81
C ARG A 423 34.07 13.69 -23.02
N GLN A 424 34.13 13.47 -21.71
CA GLN A 424 35.20 13.93 -20.83
C GLN A 424 36.35 12.90 -20.71
N GLY A 425 36.24 11.74 -21.36
CA GLY A 425 37.21 10.65 -21.25
C GLY A 425 37.09 9.85 -19.94
N GLU A 426 36.06 10.09 -19.13
CA GLU A 426 35.77 9.37 -17.88
C GLU A 426 35.00 8.06 -18.14
N THR A 427 35.54 7.22 -19.01
CA THR A 427 34.94 5.95 -19.45
C THR A 427 34.66 4.97 -18.30
N GLY A 428 35.53 4.88 -17.30
CA GLY A 428 35.31 4.01 -16.13
C GLY A 428 34.07 4.43 -15.32
N ARG A 429 33.84 5.75 -15.17
CA ARG A 429 32.63 6.26 -14.53
C ARG A 429 31.40 5.99 -15.39
N ALA A 430 31.51 6.19 -16.71
CA ALA A 430 30.44 5.90 -17.65
C ALA A 430 30.05 4.41 -17.63
N SER A 431 31.01 3.48 -17.56
CA SER A 431 30.72 2.04 -17.46
C SER A 431 29.97 1.68 -16.17
N SER A 432 30.37 2.24 -15.03
CA SER A 432 29.67 1.99 -13.76
C SER A 432 28.24 2.51 -13.78
N MET A 433 28.02 3.68 -14.40
CA MET A 433 26.67 4.26 -14.53
C MET A 433 25.78 3.43 -15.46
N VAL A 434 26.31 2.82 -16.52
CA VAL A 434 25.54 1.89 -17.36
C VAL A 434 25.02 0.70 -16.54
N LEU A 435 25.89 0.09 -15.73
CA LEU A 435 25.48 -1.02 -14.86
C LEU A 435 24.42 -0.59 -13.84
N GLU A 436 24.53 0.63 -13.32
CA GLU A 436 23.56 1.21 -12.40
C GLU A 436 22.19 1.41 -13.07
N VAL A 437 22.15 1.90 -14.30
CA VAL A 437 20.89 2.02 -15.06
C VAL A 437 20.25 0.66 -15.29
N ILE A 438 21.04 -0.37 -15.62
CA ILE A 438 20.52 -1.74 -15.79
C ILE A 438 19.97 -2.28 -14.45
N ARG A 439 20.64 -2.00 -13.34
CA ARG A 439 20.17 -2.36 -11.99
C ARG A 439 18.85 -1.69 -11.67
N LEU A 440 18.75 -0.37 -11.86
CA LEU A 440 17.53 0.43 -11.64
C LEU A 440 16.38 -0.04 -12.53
N LEU A 441 16.64 -0.38 -13.79
CA LEU A 441 15.63 -0.93 -14.69
C LEU A 441 15.06 -2.25 -14.14
N ARG A 442 15.93 -3.18 -13.72
CA ARG A 442 15.51 -4.46 -13.14
C ARG A 442 14.74 -4.28 -11.84
N GLU A 443 15.24 -3.44 -10.93
CA GLU A 443 14.56 -3.15 -9.67
C GLU A 443 13.21 -2.46 -9.88
N GLY A 444 13.12 -1.55 -10.86
CA GLY A 444 11.88 -0.91 -11.27
C GLY A 444 10.85 -1.92 -11.79
N ILE A 445 11.28 -2.91 -12.58
CA ILE A 445 10.43 -4.01 -13.03
C ILE A 445 10.00 -4.90 -11.85
N ASP A 446 10.96 -5.31 -11.00
CA ASP A 446 10.73 -6.24 -9.88
C ASP A 446 9.73 -5.70 -8.85
N CYS A 447 9.72 -4.38 -8.62
CA CYS A 447 8.76 -3.74 -7.70
C CYS A 447 7.49 -3.21 -8.39
N GLY A 448 7.34 -3.40 -9.70
CA GLY A 448 6.16 -2.98 -10.48
C GLY A 448 6.11 -1.50 -10.83
N GLY A 449 7.19 -0.74 -10.61
CA GLY A 449 7.32 0.66 -11.00
C GLY A 449 7.50 0.84 -12.52
N ILE A 450 8.16 -0.11 -13.18
CA ILE A 450 8.31 -0.19 -14.63
C ILE A 450 7.51 -1.40 -15.13
N VAL A 451 6.91 -1.29 -16.32
CA VAL A 451 6.13 -2.39 -16.90
C VAL A 451 7.02 -3.61 -17.16
N ASP A 452 6.51 -4.78 -16.80
CA ASP A 452 7.14 -6.05 -17.15
C ASP A 452 7.14 -6.24 -18.68
N PRO A 453 8.31 -6.39 -19.33
CA PRO A 453 8.41 -6.62 -20.78
C PRO A 453 7.56 -7.79 -21.27
N TRP A 454 7.36 -8.82 -20.43
CA TRP A 454 6.54 -9.98 -20.76
C TRP A 454 5.06 -9.64 -20.96
N ASN A 455 4.57 -8.54 -20.37
CA ASN A 455 3.22 -8.05 -20.61
C ASN A 455 3.02 -7.60 -22.06
N ILE A 456 4.09 -7.17 -22.76
CA ILE A 456 4.02 -6.82 -24.19
C ILE A 456 3.57 -8.04 -25.00
N LEU A 457 4.16 -9.20 -24.74
CA LEU A 457 3.84 -10.46 -25.42
C LEU A 457 2.51 -11.05 -24.92
N GLY A 458 2.30 -11.08 -23.60
CA GLY A 458 1.14 -11.70 -22.98
C GLY A 458 -0.18 -10.96 -23.24
N PHE A 459 -0.13 -9.63 -23.36
CA PHE A 459 -1.31 -8.79 -23.52
C PHE A 459 -1.29 -7.94 -24.80
N GLN A 460 -0.35 -8.17 -25.72
CA GLN A 460 -0.25 -7.43 -26.99
C GLN A 460 -0.13 -5.91 -26.79
N GLY A 461 0.60 -5.51 -25.75
CA GLY A 461 0.76 -4.12 -25.34
C GLY A 461 -0.49 -3.46 -24.74
N GLN A 462 -1.49 -4.26 -24.36
CA GLN A 462 -2.68 -3.78 -23.66
C GLN A 462 -2.59 -4.05 -22.15
N PHE A 463 -3.35 -3.28 -21.38
CA PHE A 463 -3.60 -3.47 -19.96
C PHE A 463 -5.08 -3.86 -19.77
N PRO A 464 -5.39 -5.11 -19.39
CA PRO A 464 -6.75 -5.51 -19.05
C PRO A 464 -7.25 -4.74 -17.82
N LEU A 465 -8.44 -4.13 -17.87
CA LEU A 465 -9.07 -3.47 -16.70
C LEU A 465 -10.12 -4.35 -16.01
N PHE A 466 -10.61 -5.38 -16.69
CA PHE A 466 -11.65 -6.27 -16.20
C PHE A 466 -11.54 -7.66 -16.83
N PHE A 467 -12.46 -8.56 -16.47
CA PHE A 467 -12.48 -9.94 -16.99
C PHE A 467 -12.75 -10.00 -18.50
N SER A 468 -13.56 -9.07 -19.02
CA SER A 468 -13.85 -9.00 -20.45
C SER A 468 -12.67 -8.40 -21.23
N ARG A 469 -12.35 -9.00 -22.38
CA ARG A 469 -11.24 -8.54 -23.23
C ARG A 469 -11.47 -7.15 -23.80
N GLU A 470 -12.73 -6.76 -23.99
CA GLU A 470 -13.10 -5.44 -24.52
C GLU A 470 -12.75 -4.29 -23.57
N ASP A 471 -12.61 -4.58 -22.27
CA ASP A 471 -12.23 -3.62 -21.23
C ASP A 471 -10.70 -3.45 -21.12
N SER A 472 -9.95 -3.68 -22.20
CA SER A 472 -8.50 -3.48 -22.24
C SER A 472 -8.15 -2.13 -22.85
N ILE A 473 -7.12 -1.47 -22.33
CA ILE A 473 -6.61 -0.20 -22.84
C ILE A 473 -5.14 -0.29 -23.20
N PRO A 474 -4.59 0.57 -24.08
CA PRO A 474 -3.15 0.60 -24.34
C PRO A 474 -2.36 0.87 -23.05
N ASP A 475 -1.31 0.10 -22.79
CA ASP A 475 -0.40 0.35 -21.66
C ASP A 475 0.69 1.35 -22.09
N ASN A 476 0.46 2.62 -21.79
CA ASN A 476 1.37 3.74 -22.07
C ASN A 476 2.76 3.59 -21.45
N ARG A 477 2.93 2.74 -20.43
CA ARG A 477 4.24 2.51 -19.80
C ARG A 477 5.19 1.73 -20.70
N ILE A 478 4.66 1.02 -21.70
CA ILE A 478 5.46 0.28 -22.68
C ILE A 478 6.25 1.24 -23.55
N ASP A 479 5.66 2.37 -23.95
CA ASP A 479 6.36 3.39 -24.74
C ASP A 479 7.57 3.94 -23.97
N VAL A 480 7.40 4.18 -22.67
CA VAL A 480 8.47 4.64 -21.77
C VAL A 480 9.57 3.59 -21.65
N LEU A 481 9.21 2.32 -21.48
CA LEU A 481 10.18 1.22 -21.43
C LEU A 481 10.99 1.13 -22.73
N LEU A 482 10.34 1.23 -23.89
CA LEU A 482 11.00 1.17 -25.19
C LEU A 482 11.99 2.34 -25.37
N GLU A 483 11.60 3.54 -24.96
CA GLU A 483 12.49 4.72 -25.00
C GLU A 483 13.71 4.55 -24.08
N ILE A 484 13.51 4.04 -22.87
CA ILE A 484 14.61 3.72 -21.94
C ILE A 484 15.57 2.69 -22.55
N MET A 485 15.02 1.63 -23.15
CA MET A 485 15.82 0.55 -23.76
C MET A 485 16.64 1.04 -24.95
N GLU A 486 16.04 1.86 -25.83
CA GLU A 486 16.75 2.49 -26.97
C GLU A 486 17.94 3.31 -26.47
N GLN A 487 17.70 4.23 -25.53
CA GLN A 487 18.75 5.09 -24.99
C GLN A 487 19.83 4.32 -24.24
N LEU A 488 19.47 3.23 -23.56
CA LEU A 488 20.40 2.37 -22.84
C LEU A 488 21.30 1.60 -23.81
N PHE A 489 20.76 1.05 -24.90
CA PHE A 489 21.57 0.38 -25.92
C PHE A 489 22.53 1.34 -26.63
N ASP A 490 22.09 2.57 -26.90
CA ASP A 490 22.96 3.64 -27.40
C ASP A 490 24.08 3.98 -26.42
N ALA A 491 23.76 4.10 -25.12
CA ALA A 491 24.73 4.38 -24.07
C ALA A 491 25.77 3.26 -23.94
N CYS A 492 25.34 2.00 -23.96
CA CYS A 492 26.23 0.84 -23.99
C CYS A 492 27.18 0.89 -25.19
N SER A 493 26.63 1.13 -26.39
CA SER A 493 27.41 1.18 -27.64
C SER A 493 28.45 2.30 -27.62
N LEU A 494 28.07 3.47 -27.09
CA LEU A 494 28.94 4.62 -26.93
C LEU A 494 30.10 4.31 -25.96
N VAL A 495 29.80 3.76 -24.77
CA VAL A 495 30.83 3.43 -23.77
C VAL A 495 31.77 2.33 -24.28
N MET A 496 31.23 1.29 -24.92
CA MET A 496 32.06 0.23 -25.53
C MET A 496 33.00 0.80 -26.59
N SER A 497 32.50 1.67 -27.47
CA SER A 497 33.31 2.26 -28.54
C SER A 497 34.46 3.10 -28.00
N GLU A 498 34.19 3.96 -27.01
CA GLU A 498 35.22 4.80 -26.40
C GLU A 498 36.23 3.98 -25.59
N ALA A 499 35.76 3.02 -24.80
CA ALA A 499 36.63 2.14 -24.02
C ALA A 499 37.56 1.32 -24.94
N ALA A 500 37.05 0.83 -26.07
CA ALA A 500 37.86 0.14 -27.07
C ALA A 500 38.90 1.08 -27.71
N ALA A 501 38.52 2.31 -28.04
CA ALA A 501 39.42 3.31 -28.61
C ALA A 501 40.57 3.69 -27.64
N LEU A 502 40.28 3.73 -26.33
CA LEU A 502 41.26 4.00 -25.28
C LEU A 502 42.06 2.76 -24.84
N GLY A 503 41.78 1.58 -25.39
CA GLY A 503 42.43 0.31 -25.03
C GLY A 503 42.05 -0.23 -23.64
N GLN A 504 40.92 0.22 -23.09
CA GLN A 504 40.41 -0.18 -21.78
C GLN A 504 39.49 -1.40 -21.91
N THR A 505 40.10 -2.57 -22.09
CA THR A 505 39.37 -3.83 -22.35
C THR A 505 38.44 -4.25 -21.21
N GLU A 506 38.82 -3.99 -19.96
CA GLU A 506 38.00 -4.33 -18.78
C GLU A 506 36.63 -3.64 -18.81
N HIS A 507 36.59 -2.33 -19.05
CA HIS A 507 35.34 -1.56 -19.11
C HIS A 507 34.50 -1.93 -20.33
N HIS A 508 35.14 -2.17 -21.47
CA HIS A 508 34.47 -2.67 -22.68
C HIS A 508 33.78 -4.01 -22.42
N ASP A 509 34.51 -5.00 -21.90
CA ASP A 509 34.00 -6.36 -21.73
C ASP A 509 32.90 -6.43 -20.67
N THR A 510 33.02 -5.63 -19.61
CA THR A 510 31.98 -5.50 -18.57
C THR A 510 30.67 -4.98 -19.16
N VAL A 511 30.72 -3.88 -19.91
CA VAL A 511 29.52 -3.31 -20.56
C VAL A 511 28.97 -4.25 -21.62
N ARG A 512 29.83 -4.93 -22.38
CA ARG A 512 29.42 -5.93 -23.37
C ARG A 512 28.65 -7.09 -22.74
N GLN A 513 29.13 -7.62 -21.61
CA GLN A 513 28.43 -8.69 -20.90
C GLN A 513 27.06 -8.24 -20.40
N ALA A 514 26.99 -7.03 -19.85
CA ALA A 514 25.72 -6.45 -19.39
C ALA A 514 24.74 -6.22 -20.55
N PHE A 515 25.23 -5.72 -21.69
CA PHE A 515 24.45 -5.56 -22.92
C PHE A 515 23.87 -6.89 -23.43
N LEU A 516 24.70 -7.94 -23.49
CA LEU A 516 24.25 -9.26 -23.93
C LEU A 516 23.21 -9.85 -22.97
N SER A 517 23.45 -9.75 -21.66
CA SER A 517 22.48 -10.20 -20.66
C SER A 517 21.15 -9.46 -20.75
N LEU A 518 21.14 -8.20 -21.15
CA LEU A 518 19.93 -7.42 -21.31
C LEU A 518 19.18 -7.79 -22.61
N ALA A 519 19.90 -8.11 -23.68
CA ALA A 519 19.31 -8.47 -24.97
C ALA A 519 18.72 -9.91 -25.01
N GLU A 520 19.23 -10.79 -24.14
CA GLU A 520 18.74 -12.18 -24.01
C GLU A 520 17.54 -12.34 -23.06
N GLN A 521 17.25 -11.30 -22.25
CA GLN A 521 16.12 -11.23 -21.30
C GLN A 521 14.92 -10.55 -21.95
#